data_AF-A0A1R3GQZ7-F1
#
_entry.id   AF-A0A1R3GQZ7-F1
#
_cell.length_a   1.000
_cell.length_b   1.000
_cell.length_c   1.000
_cell.angle_alpha   90.00
_cell.angle_beta   90.00
_cell.angle_gamma   90.00
#
_symmetry.space_group_name_H-M   'P 1'
#
loop_
_entity.id
_entity.type
_entity.pdbx_description
1 polymer ?
#
loop_
_entity_poly.entity_id
_entity_poly.type
_entity_poly.pdbx_seq_one_letter_code
_entity_poly.pdbx_strand_id
1 'polypeptide(L)'
;MEFSEDDVNRLLLAEHTRKTSEDNYTRNPLDAENLTKWGGALLELAQFQDALGAKMMISDCISKLDEALLINPSKHETLWCMGNAHSTSGFMNNDLDEAKVSFDKAAHYFQRAVDEEPGNDLYRKSLEVAAKAPQLHMEFQKAAAEQRAMGGASSASSTANTSMKKKKSSDLKYDIFGWVILAVGIVAWVGMAKSHVPPPPPR
;
A
#
# COMPACT_ATOMS: atom_id res chain seq x y z
N MET A 1 -2.64 -19.30 -7.96
CA MET A 1 -1.36 -18.96 -7.31
C MET A 1 -1.59 -19.28 -5.85
N GLU A 2 -0.65 -19.95 -5.19
CA GLU A 2 -0.76 -20.23 -3.75
C GLU A 2 -0.31 -18.98 -2.99
N PHE A 3 -1.12 -18.55 -2.04
CA PHE A 3 -0.74 -17.52 -1.07
C PHE A 3 0.36 -18.09 -0.17
N SER A 4 1.33 -17.26 0.24
CA SER A 4 2.29 -17.67 1.26
C SER A 4 1.58 -17.82 2.60
N GLU A 5 2.17 -18.57 3.54
CA GLU A 5 1.65 -18.66 4.91
C GLU A 5 1.56 -17.27 5.57
N ASP A 6 2.53 -16.40 5.30
CA ASP A 6 2.55 -15.02 5.78
C ASP A 6 1.40 -14.19 5.21
N ASP A 7 1.08 -14.35 3.92
CA ASP A 7 -0.06 -13.67 3.29
C ASP A 7 -1.39 -14.11 3.91
N VAL A 8 -1.54 -15.41 4.16
CA VAL A 8 -2.73 -15.96 4.82
C VAL A 8 -2.85 -15.43 6.25
N ASN A 9 -1.75 -15.39 7.00
CA ASN A 9 -1.73 -14.85 8.36
C ASN A 9 -2.07 -13.35 8.40
N ARG A 10 -1.51 -12.56 7.47
CA ARG A 10 -1.82 -11.13 7.33
C ARG A 10 -3.30 -10.92 7.00
N LEU A 11 -3.84 -11.68 6.06
CA LEU A 11 -5.25 -11.63 5.68
C LEU A 11 -6.17 -11.96 6.86
N LEU A 12 -5.88 -13.03 7.60
CA LEU A 12 -6.65 -13.45 8.77
C LEU A 12 -6.61 -12.39 9.89
N LEU A 13 -5.44 -11.81 10.15
CA LEU A 13 -5.27 -10.75 11.15
C LEU A 13 -6.05 -9.48 10.77
N ALA A 14 -6.00 -9.10 9.50
CA ALA A 14 -6.72 -7.93 9.00
C ALA A 14 -8.25 -8.15 9.08
N GLU A 15 -8.77 -9.31 8.70
CA GLU A 15 -10.19 -9.65 8.86
C GLU A 15 -10.64 -9.64 10.32
N HIS A 16 -9.84 -10.22 11.21
CA HIS A 16 -10.13 -10.22 12.64
C HIS A 16 -10.18 -8.79 13.20
N THR A 17 -9.21 -7.95 12.82
CA THR A 17 -9.17 -6.54 13.22
C THR A 17 -10.39 -5.79 12.69
N ARG A 18 -10.74 -5.95 11.41
CA ARG A 18 -11.92 -5.31 10.80
C ARG A 18 -13.20 -5.65 11.57
N LYS A 19 -13.45 -6.93 11.85
CA LYS A 19 -14.65 -7.39 12.59
C LYS A 19 -14.69 -6.86 14.01
N THR A 20 -13.55 -6.95 14.72
CA THR A 20 -13.43 -6.42 16.08
C THR A 20 -13.71 -4.91 16.11
N SER A 21 -13.18 -4.18 15.13
CA SER A 21 -13.40 -2.74 15.02
C SER A 21 -14.83 -2.37 14.69
N GLU A 22 -15.51 -3.14 13.85
CA GLU A 22 -16.94 -3.00 13.56
C GLU A 22 -17.77 -3.18 14.84
N ASP A 23 -17.52 -4.25 15.60
CA ASP A 23 -18.18 -4.50 16.89
C ASP A 23 -17.89 -3.41 17.93
N ASN A 24 -16.65 -2.92 17.99
CA ASN A 24 -16.29 -1.81 18.87
C ASN A 24 -17.00 -0.51 18.46
N TYR A 25 -17.13 -0.24 17.17
CA TYR A 25 -17.77 0.96 16.66
C TYR A 25 -19.26 1.03 17.02
N THR A 26 -19.97 -0.11 16.98
CA THR A 26 -21.38 -0.16 17.42
C THR A 26 -21.55 0.23 18.90
N ARG A 27 -20.52 -0.01 19.72
CA ARG A 27 -20.51 0.31 21.15
C ARG A 27 -20.00 1.72 21.43
N ASN A 28 -19.01 2.19 20.68
CA ASN A 28 -18.45 3.52 20.80
C ASN A 28 -17.95 4.04 19.44
N PRO A 29 -18.77 4.83 18.72
CA PRO A 29 -18.37 5.39 17.43
C PRO A 29 -17.36 6.55 17.56
N LEU A 30 -17.14 7.06 18.78
CA LEU A 30 -16.21 8.16 19.05
C LEU A 30 -14.81 7.67 19.47
N ASP A 31 -14.51 6.39 19.25
CA ASP A 31 -13.19 5.83 19.50
C ASP A 31 -12.27 6.00 18.27
N ALA A 32 -11.49 7.08 18.27
CA ALA A 32 -10.54 7.38 17.20
C ALA A 32 -9.46 6.29 17.03
N GLU A 33 -9.06 5.61 18.10
CA GLU A 33 -8.09 4.50 18.05
C GLU A 33 -8.69 3.32 17.29
N ASN A 34 -9.92 2.95 17.64
CA ASN A 34 -10.63 1.88 16.98
C ASN A 34 -10.88 2.17 15.49
N LEU A 35 -11.31 3.40 15.17
CA LEU A 35 -11.51 3.85 13.79
C LEU A 35 -10.20 3.82 12.98
N THR A 36 -9.08 4.16 13.61
CA THR A 36 -7.74 4.08 12.97
C THR A 36 -7.36 2.64 12.65
N LYS A 37 -7.58 1.71 13.60
CA LYS A 37 -7.38 0.27 13.37
C LYS A 37 -8.28 -0.28 12.28
N TRP A 38 -9.53 0.19 12.24
CA TRP A 38 -10.47 -0.20 11.19
C TRP A 38 -9.97 0.23 9.82
N GLY A 39 -9.60 1.51 9.67
CA GLY A 39 -9.03 2.05 8.43
C GLY A 39 -7.79 1.27 7.99
N GLY A 40 -6.85 1.02 8.91
CA GLY A 40 -5.66 0.22 8.62
C GLY A 40 -5.98 -1.20 8.15
N ALA A 41 -6.91 -1.89 8.82
CA ALA A 41 -7.34 -3.23 8.41
C ALA A 41 -8.00 -3.25 7.02
N LEU A 42 -8.84 -2.26 6.70
CA LEU A 42 -9.43 -2.13 5.36
C LEU A 42 -8.38 -1.91 4.27
N LEU A 43 -7.35 -1.10 4.57
CA LEU A 43 -6.25 -0.87 3.65
C LEU A 43 -5.43 -2.14 3.41
N GLU A 44 -5.18 -2.93 4.46
CA GLU A 44 -4.51 -4.23 4.35
C GLU A 44 -5.33 -5.21 3.51
N LEU A 45 -6.63 -5.33 3.77
CA LEU A 45 -7.54 -6.20 3.02
C LEU A 45 -7.66 -5.83 1.54
N ALA A 46 -7.58 -4.54 1.21
CA ALA A 46 -7.66 -4.05 -0.16
C ALA A 46 -6.58 -4.67 -1.07
N GLN A 47 -5.40 -5.00 -0.55
CA GLN A 47 -4.31 -5.63 -1.32
C GLN A 47 -4.66 -7.03 -1.85
N PHE A 48 -5.61 -7.71 -1.21
CA PHE A 48 -6.05 -9.06 -1.56
C PHE A 48 -7.30 -9.07 -2.46
N GLN A 49 -7.87 -7.90 -2.73
CA GLN A 49 -9.06 -7.76 -3.56
C GLN A 49 -8.71 -7.58 -5.05
N ASP A 50 -9.73 -7.70 -5.91
CA ASP A 50 -9.62 -7.18 -7.26
C ASP A 50 -9.64 -5.64 -7.28
N ALA A 51 -9.40 -5.04 -8.44
CA ALA A 51 -9.25 -3.59 -8.54
C ALA A 51 -10.52 -2.81 -8.10
N LEU A 52 -11.72 -3.37 -8.27
CA LEU A 52 -12.95 -2.72 -7.86
C LEU A 52 -13.15 -2.85 -6.34
N GLY A 53 -12.99 -4.06 -5.81
CA GLY A 53 -13.09 -4.33 -4.38
C GLY A 53 -12.05 -3.54 -3.58
N ALA A 54 -10.82 -3.45 -4.08
CA ALA A 54 -9.76 -2.65 -3.47
C ALA A 54 -10.13 -1.15 -3.42
N LYS A 55 -10.69 -0.59 -4.50
CA LYS A 55 -11.14 0.82 -4.52
C LYS A 55 -12.25 1.09 -3.49
N MET A 56 -13.21 0.16 -3.37
CA MET A 56 -14.28 0.28 -2.38
C MET A 56 -13.72 0.24 -0.95
N MET A 57 -12.85 -0.74 -0.64
CA MET A 57 -12.22 -0.84 0.68
C MET A 57 -11.36 0.37 1.03
N ILE A 58 -10.64 0.95 0.05
CA ILE A 58 -9.86 2.17 0.27
C ILE A 58 -10.76 3.37 0.51
N SER A 59 -11.90 3.47 -0.18
CA SER A 59 -12.90 4.51 0.10
C SER A 59 -13.46 4.40 1.51
N ASP A 60 -13.80 3.18 1.95
CA ASP A 60 -14.27 2.92 3.31
C ASP A 60 -13.18 3.21 4.36
N CYS A 61 -11.92 2.85 4.05
CA CYS A 61 -10.76 3.19 4.86
C CYS A 61 -10.65 4.70 5.08
N ILE A 62 -10.68 5.50 4.00
CA ILE A 62 -10.62 6.96 4.07
C ILE A 62 -11.77 7.50 4.93
N SER A 63 -13.00 7.02 4.72
CA SER A 63 -14.16 7.44 5.53
C SER A 63 -13.94 7.19 7.02
N LYS A 64 -13.39 6.03 7.41
CA LYS A 64 -13.14 5.72 8.83
C LYS A 64 -12.00 6.54 9.43
N LEU A 65 -10.97 6.82 8.64
CA LEU A 65 -9.86 7.68 9.06
C LEU A 65 -10.30 9.16 9.17
N ASP A 66 -11.20 9.63 8.30
CA ASP A 66 -11.78 10.97 8.41
C ASP A 66 -12.61 11.10 9.69
N GLU A 67 -13.44 10.10 10.02
CA GLU A 67 -14.16 10.05 11.30
C GLU A 67 -13.18 10.11 12.49
N ALA A 68 -12.07 9.36 12.45
CA ALA A 68 -11.04 9.38 13.48
C ALA A 68 -10.38 10.76 13.61
N LEU A 69 -10.08 11.44 12.50
CA LEU A 69 -9.49 12.78 12.50
C LEU A 69 -10.48 13.88 12.94
N LEU A 70 -11.79 13.69 12.74
CA LEU A 70 -12.80 14.58 13.31
C LEU A 70 -12.80 14.52 14.85
N ILE A 71 -12.54 13.34 15.41
CA ILE A 71 -12.47 13.14 16.87
C ILE A 71 -11.11 13.62 17.42
N ASN A 72 -10.02 13.27 16.75
CA ASN A 72 -8.67 13.67 17.12
C ASN A 72 -7.85 14.11 15.89
N PRO A 73 -7.84 15.42 15.58
CA PRO A 73 -7.17 15.95 14.40
C PRO A 73 -5.64 15.81 14.39
N SER A 74 -5.02 15.62 15.55
CA SER A 74 -3.56 15.53 15.73
C SER A 74 -3.07 14.08 15.92
N LYS A 75 -3.95 13.08 15.71
CA LYS A 75 -3.57 11.67 15.84
C LYS A 75 -2.63 11.26 14.69
N HIS A 76 -1.33 11.27 14.97
CA HIS A 76 -0.27 11.01 14.00
C HIS A 76 -0.42 9.67 13.26
N GLU A 77 -0.80 8.59 13.95
CA GLU A 77 -1.04 7.28 13.31
C GLU A 77 -2.16 7.34 12.26
N THR A 78 -3.27 8.04 12.56
CA THR A 78 -4.39 8.21 11.63
C THR A 78 -3.98 9.04 10.42
N LEU A 79 -3.21 10.11 10.65
CA LEU A 79 -2.63 10.92 9.57
C LEU A 79 -1.73 10.08 8.67
N TRP A 80 -0.86 9.24 9.26
CA TRP A 80 -0.01 8.35 8.50
C TRP A 80 -0.80 7.29 7.71
N CYS A 81 -1.82 6.66 8.31
CA CYS A 81 -2.72 5.74 7.61
C CYS A 81 -3.45 6.44 6.44
N MET A 82 -3.87 7.69 6.60
CA MET A 82 -4.52 8.49 5.56
C MET A 82 -3.58 8.74 4.38
N GLY A 83 -2.31 9.02 4.66
CA GLY A 83 -1.27 9.15 3.64
C GLY A 83 -1.08 7.86 2.83
N ASN A 84 -1.10 6.70 3.50
CA ASN A 84 -1.00 5.41 2.81
C ASN A 84 -2.24 5.13 1.95
N ALA A 85 -3.46 5.40 2.45
CA ALA A 85 -4.68 5.21 1.70
C ALA A 85 -4.71 6.04 0.39
N HIS A 86 -4.26 7.30 0.46
CA HIS A 86 -4.13 8.15 -0.72
C HIS A 86 -3.00 7.71 -1.67
N SER A 87 -1.87 7.23 -1.13
CA SER A 87 -0.80 6.67 -1.96
C SER A 87 -1.29 5.47 -2.76
N THR A 88 -1.96 4.51 -2.09
CA THR A 88 -2.56 3.35 -2.74
C THR A 88 -3.59 3.75 -3.79
N SER A 89 -4.44 4.74 -3.48
CA SER A 89 -5.39 5.31 -4.45
C SER A 89 -4.70 5.87 -5.70
N GLY A 90 -3.60 6.61 -5.51
CA GLY A 90 -2.81 7.18 -6.60
C GLY A 90 -2.21 6.10 -7.51
N PHE A 91 -1.59 5.07 -6.93
CA PHE A 91 -1.02 3.96 -7.71
C PHE A 91 -2.06 3.14 -8.46
N MET A 92 -3.30 3.09 -7.98
CA MET A 92 -4.41 2.39 -8.63
C MET A 92 -5.09 3.20 -9.73
N ASN A 93 -4.77 4.48 -9.88
CA ASN A 93 -5.35 5.32 -10.90
C ASN A 93 -4.52 5.30 -12.18
N ASN A 94 -5.17 5.19 -13.34
CA ASN A 94 -4.47 5.25 -14.63
C ASN A 94 -4.37 6.68 -15.15
N ASP A 95 -5.21 7.59 -14.65
CA ASP A 95 -5.11 9.01 -14.97
C ASP A 95 -4.00 9.64 -14.12
N LEU A 96 -2.98 10.19 -14.80
CA LEU A 96 -1.80 10.75 -14.15
C LEU A 96 -2.13 12.01 -13.33
N ASP A 97 -3.10 12.81 -13.76
CA ASP A 97 -3.47 14.03 -13.05
C ASP A 97 -4.25 13.69 -11.78
N GLU A 98 -5.19 12.74 -11.85
CA GLU A 98 -5.89 12.24 -10.66
C GLU A 98 -4.96 11.48 -9.69
N ALA A 99 -4.00 10.71 -10.23
CA ALA A 99 -2.98 10.04 -9.43
C ALA A 99 -2.10 11.06 -8.69
N LYS A 100 -1.68 12.13 -9.38
CA LYS A 100 -0.89 13.21 -8.78
C LYS A 100 -1.64 13.90 -7.64
N VAL A 101 -2.91 14.22 -7.81
CA VAL A 101 -3.74 14.79 -6.73
C VAL A 101 -3.78 13.87 -5.51
N SER A 102 -3.83 12.56 -5.74
CA SER A 102 -3.80 11.57 -4.65
C SER A 102 -2.43 11.53 -3.96
N PHE A 103 -1.33 11.59 -4.70
CA PHE A 103 0.02 11.66 -4.12
C PHE A 103 0.28 12.97 -3.37
N ASP A 104 -0.23 14.11 -3.86
CA ASP A 104 -0.12 15.39 -3.16
C ASP A 104 -0.87 15.35 -1.81
N LYS A 105 -2.06 14.73 -1.77
CA LYS A 105 -2.79 14.47 -0.51
C LYS A 105 -2.00 13.55 0.41
N ALA A 106 -1.40 12.49 -0.13
CA ALA A 106 -0.60 11.56 0.65
C ALA A 106 0.59 12.27 1.32
N ALA A 107 1.35 13.05 0.55
CA ALA A 107 2.48 13.83 1.05
C ALA A 107 2.04 14.83 2.14
N HIS A 108 0.91 15.51 1.95
CA HIS A 108 0.36 16.42 2.97
C HIS A 108 0.05 15.71 4.29
N TYR A 109 -0.60 14.54 4.23
CA TYR A 109 -0.91 13.77 5.45
C TYR A 109 0.34 13.19 6.12
N PHE A 110 1.32 12.70 5.35
CA PHE A 110 2.59 12.25 5.92
C PHE A 110 3.37 13.38 6.56
N GLN A 111 3.39 14.57 5.95
CA GLN A 111 4.02 15.75 6.55
C GLN A 111 3.38 16.06 7.90
N ARG A 112 2.04 16.10 7.97
CA ARG A 112 1.34 16.31 9.24
C ARG A 112 1.66 15.23 10.28
N ALA A 113 1.76 13.96 9.88
CA ALA A 113 2.15 12.89 10.79
C ALA A 113 3.58 13.09 11.35
N VAL A 114 4.52 13.55 10.52
CA VAL A 114 5.89 13.92 10.93
C VAL A 114 5.88 15.14 11.85
N ASP A 115 5.04 16.13 11.58
CA ASP A 115 4.96 17.34 12.41
C ASP A 115 4.45 17.01 13.82
N GLU A 116 3.48 16.10 13.94
CA GLU A 116 2.94 15.62 15.22
C GLU A 116 3.90 14.66 15.95
N GLU A 117 4.64 13.81 15.22
CA GLU A 117 5.61 12.88 15.80
C GLU A 117 6.95 12.85 15.02
N PRO A 118 7.83 13.87 15.21
CA PRO A 118 9.06 14.00 14.42
C PRO A 118 10.09 12.89 14.64
N GLY A 119 10.02 12.20 15.77
CA GLY A 119 10.91 11.09 16.13
C GLY A 119 10.58 9.79 15.40
N ASN A 120 9.46 9.73 14.67
CA ASN A 120 9.01 8.52 14.01
C ASN A 120 9.66 8.37 12.62
N ASP A 121 10.68 7.52 12.54
CA ASP A 121 11.41 7.25 11.29
C ASP A 121 10.53 6.68 10.18
N LEU A 122 9.44 5.97 10.52
CA LEU A 122 8.51 5.43 9.53
C LEU A 122 7.82 6.58 8.78
N TYR A 123 7.35 7.59 9.50
CA TYR A 123 6.61 8.71 8.92
C TYR A 123 7.49 9.55 8.01
N ARG A 124 8.72 9.83 8.45
CA ARG A 124 9.72 10.55 7.66
C ARG A 124 10.06 9.82 6.37
N LYS A 125 10.21 8.49 6.41
CA LYS A 125 10.45 7.67 5.22
C LYS A 125 9.24 7.65 4.30
N SER A 126 8.01 7.53 4.83
CA SER A 126 6.79 7.60 4.02
C SER A 126 6.66 8.93 3.29
N LEU A 127 6.99 10.06 3.95
CA LEU A 127 7.04 11.38 3.33
C LEU A 127 8.07 11.45 2.18
N GLU A 128 9.28 10.92 2.40
CA GLU A 128 10.33 10.91 1.37
C GLU A 128 9.91 10.10 0.13
N VAL A 129 9.26 8.95 0.35
CA VAL A 129 8.73 8.11 -0.74
C VAL A 129 7.60 8.82 -1.47
N ALA A 130 6.68 9.48 -0.75
CA ALA A 130 5.57 10.23 -1.34
C ALA A 130 6.05 11.34 -2.28
N ALA A 131 7.15 12.03 -1.95
CA ALA A 131 7.76 13.04 -2.82
C ALA A 131 8.23 12.47 -4.18
N LYS A 132 8.53 11.16 -4.24
CA LYS A 132 8.97 10.44 -5.45
C LYS A 132 7.82 9.68 -6.13
N ALA A 133 6.65 9.58 -5.50
CA ALA A 133 5.55 8.76 -5.97
C ALA A 133 5.03 9.11 -7.38
N PRO A 134 4.93 10.39 -7.80
CA PRO A 134 4.53 10.72 -9.17
C PRO A 134 5.50 10.18 -10.23
N GLN A 135 6.81 10.19 -9.96
CA GLN A 135 7.83 9.69 -10.88
C GLN A 135 7.75 8.16 -10.98
N LEU A 136 7.65 7.48 -9.84
CA LEU A 136 7.47 6.04 -9.78
C LEU A 136 6.22 5.61 -10.56
N HIS A 137 5.10 6.33 -10.40
CA HIS A 137 3.85 6.04 -11.10
C HIS A 137 3.99 6.15 -12.63
N MET A 138 4.68 7.18 -13.14
CA MET A 138 4.95 7.31 -14.57
C MET A 138 5.83 6.17 -15.10
N GLU A 139 6.87 5.78 -14.35
CA GLU A 139 7.74 4.65 -14.71
C GLU A 139 6.95 3.34 -14.75
N PHE A 140 6.06 3.10 -13.78
CA PHE A 140 5.20 1.91 -13.77
C PHE A 140 4.26 1.85 -14.96
N GLN A 141 3.58 2.96 -15.29
CA GLN A 141 2.70 2.99 -16.46
C GLN A 141 3.47 2.73 -17.75
N LYS A 142 4.67 3.31 -17.89
CA LYS A 142 5.54 3.10 -19.04
C LYS A 142 5.98 1.64 -19.17
N ALA A 143 6.49 1.04 -18.10
CA ALA A 143 6.88 -0.38 -18.10
C ALA A 143 5.69 -1.31 -18.42
N ALA A 144 4.52 -1.01 -17.86
CA ALA A 144 3.30 -1.77 -18.13
C ALA A 144 2.81 -1.61 -19.58
N ALA A 145 3.06 -0.47 -20.22
CA ALA A 145 2.77 -0.26 -21.64
C ALA A 145 3.76 -1.02 -22.54
N GLU A 146 5.06 -1.00 -22.20
CA GLU A 146 6.13 -1.73 -22.92
C GLU A 146 5.90 -3.25 -22.89
N GLN A 147 5.50 -3.79 -21.74
CA GLN A 147 5.20 -5.21 -21.58
C GLN A 147 3.96 -5.64 -22.40
N ARG A 148 2.98 -4.73 -22.59
CA ARG A 148 1.83 -4.96 -23.47
C ARG A 148 2.22 -4.89 -24.94
N ALA A 149 3.09 -3.96 -25.32
CA ALA A 149 3.59 -3.82 -26.69
C ALA A 149 4.43 -5.04 -27.13
N MET A 150 5.31 -5.54 -26.26
CA MET A 150 6.10 -6.76 -26.48
C MET A 150 5.26 -8.06 -26.50
N GLY A 151 4.03 -8.02 -25.98
CA GLY A 151 3.06 -9.11 -26.08
C GLY A 151 2.20 -9.08 -27.35
N GLY A 152 2.32 -8.05 -28.19
CA GLY A 152 1.49 -7.83 -29.38
C GLY A 152 2.09 -8.29 -30.72
N ALA A 153 3.36 -8.71 -30.75
CA ALA A 153 4.02 -9.20 -31.96
C ALA A 153 3.96 -10.73 -32.03
N SER A 154 2.80 -11.30 -32.38
CA SER A 154 2.71 -12.65 -32.95
C SER A 154 1.41 -12.78 -33.73
N SER A 155 1.46 -12.42 -35.01
CA SER A 155 0.45 -12.81 -35.99
C SER A 155 1.10 -13.68 -37.07
N ALA A 156 0.43 -14.81 -37.31
CA ALA A 156 0.47 -15.73 -38.46
C ALA A 156 1.39 -16.98 -38.45
N SER A 157 0.68 -18.12 -38.54
CA SER A 157 1.09 -19.47 -39.01
C SER A 157 1.92 -20.34 -38.04
N SER A 158 1.64 -21.60 -37.74
CA SER A 158 0.65 -22.60 -38.17
C SER A 158 0.57 -23.72 -37.10
N THR A 159 -0.52 -24.50 -37.15
CA THR A 159 -0.85 -25.70 -36.38
C THR A 159 0.32 -26.52 -35.81
N ALA A 160 0.36 -26.68 -34.48
CA ALA A 160 0.65 -27.94 -33.78
C ALA A 160 0.42 -27.80 -32.26
N ASN A 161 -0.18 -28.82 -31.67
CA ASN A 161 -0.48 -28.96 -30.25
C ASN A 161 0.72 -28.66 -29.34
N THR A 162 0.61 -27.70 -28.43
CA THR A 162 1.21 -27.82 -27.09
C THR A 162 0.50 -26.91 -26.09
N SER A 163 0.22 -27.48 -24.93
CA SER A 163 -0.15 -26.80 -23.70
C SER A 163 0.75 -25.60 -23.41
N MET A 164 0.16 -24.44 -23.08
CA MET A 164 0.56 -23.61 -21.92
C MET A 164 -0.15 -22.26 -21.84
N LYS A 165 -0.59 -21.96 -20.60
CA LYS A 165 -0.52 -20.68 -19.89
C LYS A 165 -1.26 -19.47 -20.48
N LYS A 166 -2.53 -19.38 -20.10
CA LYS A 166 -3.25 -18.11 -19.94
C LYS A 166 -2.98 -17.55 -18.53
N LYS A 167 -1.87 -16.84 -18.33
CA LYS A 167 -1.59 -16.03 -17.12
C LYS A 167 -0.93 -14.73 -17.57
N LYS A 168 -1.71 -13.66 -17.73
CA LYS A 168 -1.15 -12.32 -18.02
C LYS A 168 -1.92 -11.17 -17.35
N SER A 169 -3.02 -11.45 -16.66
CA SER A 169 -3.81 -10.45 -15.91
C SER A 169 -3.57 -10.49 -14.39
N SER A 170 -3.02 -11.59 -13.86
CA SER A 170 -2.71 -11.75 -12.44
C SER A 170 -1.35 -11.17 -12.06
N ASP A 171 -0.32 -11.35 -12.91
CA ASP A 171 1.03 -10.83 -12.65
C ASP A 171 1.06 -9.31 -12.59
N LEU A 172 0.34 -8.62 -13.48
CA LEU A 172 0.32 -7.14 -13.49
C LEU A 172 -0.33 -6.55 -12.22
N LYS A 173 -1.34 -7.23 -11.66
CA LYS A 173 -2.00 -6.78 -10.43
C LYS A 173 -1.04 -6.90 -9.24
N TYR A 174 -0.34 -8.02 -9.11
CA TYR A 174 0.65 -8.22 -8.05
C TYR A 174 2.00 -7.53 -8.33
N ASP A 175 2.33 -7.11 -9.55
CA ASP A 175 3.45 -6.18 -9.79
C ASP A 175 3.09 -4.78 -9.29
N ILE A 176 1.86 -4.30 -9.49
CA ILE A 176 1.45 -2.99 -8.96
C ILE A 176 1.38 -3.03 -7.42
N PHE A 177 0.77 -4.05 -6.82
CA PHE A 177 0.69 -4.20 -5.36
C PHE A 177 2.00 -4.67 -4.71
N GLY A 178 2.77 -5.53 -5.39
CA GLY A 178 4.06 -6.03 -4.92
C GLY A 178 5.17 -4.98 -4.94
N TRP A 179 5.09 -3.98 -5.82
CA TRP A 179 6.00 -2.83 -5.82
C TRP A 179 5.58 -1.72 -4.86
N VAL A 180 4.29 -1.62 -4.50
CA VAL A 180 3.84 -0.84 -3.32
C VAL A 180 4.38 -1.50 -2.04
N ILE A 181 4.37 -2.84 -1.95
CA ILE A 181 5.06 -3.60 -0.89
C ILE A 181 6.58 -3.38 -0.96
N LEU A 182 7.18 -3.14 -2.13
CA LEU A 182 8.60 -2.83 -2.27
C LEU A 182 8.90 -1.38 -1.83
N ALA A 183 8.01 -0.42 -2.08
CA ALA A 183 8.10 0.96 -1.59
C ALA A 183 7.94 1.07 -0.06
N VAL A 184 7.09 0.23 0.54
CA VAL A 184 6.95 0.12 2.01
C VAL A 184 8.03 -0.79 2.61
N GLY A 185 8.47 -1.83 1.89
CA GLY A 185 9.45 -2.83 2.31
C GLY A 185 10.90 -2.37 2.28
N ILE A 186 11.26 -1.38 1.45
CA ILE A 186 12.59 -0.74 1.49
C ILE A 186 12.86 -0.06 2.85
N VAL A 187 11.82 0.32 3.61
CA VAL A 187 11.96 0.92 4.93
C VAL A 187 12.52 -0.07 5.98
N ALA A 188 12.38 -1.38 5.76
CA ALA A 188 12.81 -2.42 6.70
C ALA A 188 14.23 -3.00 6.44
N TRP A 189 14.85 -2.79 5.27
CA TRP A 189 16.15 -3.43 4.94
C TRP A 189 17.39 -2.54 5.07
N VAL A 190 17.24 -1.22 5.30
CA VAL A 190 18.39 -0.33 5.56
C VAL A 190 18.77 -0.27 7.06
N GLY A 191 17.98 -0.89 7.95
CA GLY A 191 18.22 -0.87 9.40
C GLY A 191 19.14 -1.96 9.97
N MET A 192 19.52 -2.98 9.19
CA MET A 192 20.16 -4.21 9.70
C MET A 192 21.53 -4.52 9.06
N ALA A 193 22.28 -3.50 8.62
CA ALA A 193 23.63 -3.69 8.07
C ALA A 193 24.77 -3.05 8.90
N LYS A 194 24.50 -2.55 10.12
CA LYS A 194 25.54 -1.90 10.96
C LYS A 194 25.85 -2.56 12.31
N SER A 195 25.30 -3.73 12.64
CA SER A 195 25.45 -4.32 14.00
C SER A 195 26.31 -5.59 14.11
N HIS A 196 26.96 -6.07 13.05
CA HIS A 196 27.86 -7.24 13.16
C HIS A 196 29.29 -6.91 12.70
N VAL A 197 30.02 -6.16 13.53
CA VAL A 197 31.49 -6.17 13.51
C VAL A 197 31.94 -6.72 14.86
N PRO A 198 32.51 -7.95 14.94
CA PRO A 198 33.05 -8.46 16.20
C PRO A 198 34.27 -7.63 16.63
N PRO A 199 34.48 -7.41 17.94
CA PRO A 199 35.61 -6.62 18.43
C PRO A 199 36.96 -7.30 18.11
N PRO A 200 38.02 -6.53 17.84
CA PRO A 200 39.34 -7.08 17.53
C PRO A 200 39.95 -7.77 18.77
N PRO A 201 40.74 -8.84 18.57
CA PRO A 201 41.33 -9.59 19.68
C PRO A 201 42.38 -8.75 20.43
N PRO A 202 42.48 -8.90 21.77
CA PRO A 202 43.48 -8.22 22.57
C PRO A 202 44.89 -8.73 22.23
N ARG A 203 45.86 -7.80 22.22
CA ARG A 203 47.29 -8.10 22.13
C ARG A 203 47.85 -8.53 23.47
#